data_AF-A0A3P8L301-F1
#
_entry.id   AF-A0A3P8L301-F1
#
_cell.length_a   1.000
_cell.length_b   1.000
_cell.length_c   1.000
_cell.angle_alpha   90.00
_cell.angle_beta   90.00
_cell.angle_gamma   90.00
#
_symmetry.space_group_name_H-M   'P 1'
#
loop_
_entity.id
_entity.type
_entity.pdbx_description
1 polymer ?
#
loop_
_entity_poly.entity_id
_entity_poly.type
_entity_poly.pdbx_seq_one_letter_code
_entity_poly.pdbx_strand_id
1 'polypeptide(L)'
;MGTKIDAAAVSAAGGTYSTVADNLGTVAGRIRGFTAEAGDFGRKYQADGAAYAATMESLAKGIDAWQAGSRACGTGLTTSASAHKTTDDSGAAAVTGA
;
A
#
# COMPACT_ATOMS: atom_id res chain seq x y z
N MET A 1 28.62 4.90 15.84
CA MET A 1 27.65 6.00 15.79
C MET A 1 26.55 5.60 14.82
N GLY A 2 25.36 5.25 15.33
CA GLY A 2 24.20 5.01 14.47
C GLY A 2 23.71 6.35 13.91
N THR A 3 23.34 6.38 12.64
CA THR A 3 22.67 7.52 12.03
C THR A 3 21.40 7.82 12.82
N LYS A 4 21.28 9.06 13.32
CA LYS A 4 20.08 9.53 14.01
C LYS A 4 18.92 9.44 13.02
N ILE A 5 18.00 8.51 13.24
CA ILE A 5 16.79 8.41 12.44
C ILE A 5 15.86 9.56 12.84
N ASP A 6 15.44 10.36 11.87
CA ASP A 6 14.38 11.36 12.06
C ASP A 6 13.03 10.63 12.10
N ALA A 7 12.55 10.37 13.32
CA ALA A 7 11.30 9.66 13.54
C ALA A 7 10.09 10.39 12.92
N ALA A 8 10.11 11.73 12.83
CA ALA A 8 9.04 12.49 12.21
C ALA A 8 9.02 12.28 10.69
N ALA A 9 10.19 12.35 10.05
CA ALA A 9 10.33 12.08 8.62
C ALA A 9 9.96 10.62 8.27
N VAL A 10 10.36 9.65 9.09
CA VAL A 10 10.02 8.23 8.90
C VAL A 10 8.51 8.00 9.08
N SER A 11 7.89 8.62 10.09
CA SER A 11 6.44 8.53 10.28
C SER A 11 5.67 9.17 9.12
N ALA A 12 6.14 10.31 8.60
CA ALA A 12 5.54 10.96 7.43
C ALA A 12 5.63 10.08 6.18
N ALA A 13 6.78 9.44 5.95
CA ALA A 13 6.93 8.45 4.88
C ALA A 13 5.96 7.28 5.03
N GLY A 14 5.78 6.76 6.25
CA GLY A 14 4.79 5.71 6.55
C GLY A 14 3.35 6.12 6.22
N GLY A 15 2.98 7.37 6.52
CA GLY A 15 1.70 7.97 6.14
C GLY A 15 1.51 8.02 4.63
N THR A 16 2.53 8.43 3.86
CA THR A 16 2.48 8.46 2.39
C THR A 16 2.21 7.09 1.79
N TYR A 17 2.87 6.04 2.30
CA TYR A 17 2.62 4.66 1.86
C TYR A 17 1.19 4.19 2.16
N SER A 18 0.62 4.62 3.28
CA SER A 18 -0.77 4.32 3.64
C SER A 18 -1.74 4.99 2.66
N THR A 19 -1.52 6.27 2.33
CA THR A 19 -2.30 6.99 1.31
C THR A 19 -2.21 6.33 -0.06
N VAL A 20 -1.00 5.89 -0.47
CA VAL A 20 -0.81 5.15 -1.73
C VAL A 20 -1.63 3.85 -1.72
N ALA A 21 -1.62 3.10 -0.63
CA ALA A 21 -2.41 1.89 -0.51
C ALA A 21 -3.92 2.12 -0.67
N ASP A 22 -4.45 3.18 -0.07
CA ASP A 22 -5.88 3.48 -0.16
C ASP A 22 -6.29 3.93 -1.57
N ASN A 23 -5.43 4.69 -2.24
CA ASN A 23 -5.60 5.03 -3.65
C ASN A 23 -5.60 3.78 -4.54
N LEU A 24 -4.67 2.84 -4.31
CA LEU A 24 -4.59 1.58 -5.06
C LEU A 24 -5.85 0.72 -4.85
N GLY A 25 -6.38 0.66 -3.63
CA GLY A 25 -7.64 -0.04 -3.35
C GLY A 25 -8.81 0.54 -4.13
N THR A 26 -8.88 1.87 -4.24
CA THR A 26 -9.90 2.56 -5.06
C THR A 26 -9.75 2.21 -6.55
N VAL A 27 -8.52 2.18 -7.07
CA VAL A 27 -8.26 1.81 -8.47
C VAL A 27 -8.61 0.35 -8.73
N ALA A 28 -8.21 -0.59 -7.87
CA ALA A 28 -8.58 -2.00 -8.01
C ALA A 28 -10.10 -2.20 -7.99
N GLY A 29 -10.82 -1.47 -7.13
CA GLY A 29 -12.28 -1.45 -7.11
C GLY A 29 -12.89 -0.97 -8.44
N ARG A 30 -12.35 0.09 -9.04
CA ARG A 30 -12.79 0.59 -10.35
C ARG A 30 -12.55 -0.42 -11.47
N ILE A 31 -11.39 -1.08 -11.48
CA ILE A 31 -11.05 -2.10 -12.48
C ILE A 31 -12.00 -3.29 -12.38
N ARG A 32 -12.30 -3.76 -11.17
CA ARG A 32 -13.32 -4.78 -10.92
C ARG A 32 -14.73 -4.32 -11.33
N GLY A 33 -15.00 -3.01 -11.36
CA GLY A 33 -16.24 -2.44 -11.87
C GLY A 33 -16.37 -2.46 -13.39
N PHE A 34 -15.27 -2.64 -14.13
CA PHE A 34 -15.27 -2.84 -15.59
C PHE A 34 -15.36 -4.34 -15.96
N THR A 35 -16.17 -5.11 -15.24
CA THR A 35 -16.48 -6.50 -15.60
C THR A 35 -17.28 -6.52 -16.89
N ALA A 36 -16.60 -6.85 -17.98
CA ALA A 36 -17.22 -7.22 -19.23
C ALA A 36 -16.88 -8.69 -19.51
N GLU A 37 -17.88 -9.51 -19.72
CA GLU A 37 -17.73 -10.92 -20.07
C GLU A 37 -17.59 -11.08 -21.59
N ALA A 38 -17.12 -12.24 -22.05
CA ALA A 38 -17.01 -12.54 -23.48
C ALA A 38 -18.32 -12.30 -24.25
N GLY A 39 -19.47 -12.47 -23.60
CA GLY A 39 -20.79 -12.21 -24.17
C GLY A 39 -21.07 -10.73 -24.47
N ASP A 40 -20.47 -9.80 -23.74
CA ASP A 40 -20.74 -8.36 -23.84
C ASP A 40 -20.13 -7.72 -25.10
N PHE A 41 -19.11 -8.36 -25.68
CA PHE A 41 -18.43 -7.88 -26.89
C PHE A 41 -19.13 -8.33 -28.19
N GLY A 42 -20.17 -9.17 -28.08
CA GLY A 42 -20.90 -9.72 -29.21
C GLY A 42 -20.22 -10.94 -29.85
N ARG A 43 -21.00 -11.73 -30.59
CA ARG A 43 -20.58 -13.07 -31.08
C ARG A 43 -19.28 -13.09 -31.90
N LYS A 44 -18.96 -12.02 -32.63
CA LYS A 44 -17.74 -11.93 -33.45
C LYS A 44 -16.47 -11.61 -32.63
N TYR A 45 -16.62 -11.11 -31.41
CA TYR A 45 -15.53 -10.61 -30.57
C TYR A 45 -15.46 -11.35 -29.24
N GLN A 46 -16.07 -12.54 -29.12
CA GLN A 46 -16.05 -13.33 -27.87
C GLN A 46 -14.63 -13.62 -27.37
N ALA A 47 -13.70 -13.92 -28.28
CA ALA A 47 -12.30 -14.16 -27.92
C ALA A 47 -11.64 -12.89 -27.35
N ASP A 48 -11.89 -11.74 -27.97
CA ASP A 48 -11.37 -10.44 -27.50
C ASP A 48 -11.97 -10.06 -26.15
N GLY A 49 -13.27 -10.32 -25.95
CA GLY A 49 -13.93 -10.11 -24.67
C GLY A 49 -13.39 -11.00 -23.55
N ALA A 50 -13.11 -12.28 -23.84
CA ALA A 50 -12.45 -13.17 -22.89
C ALA A 50 -11.03 -12.70 -22.54
N ALA A 51 -10.25 -12.26 -23.54
CA ALA A 51 -8.91 -11.71 -23.33
C ALA A 51 -8.94 -10.41 -22.52
N TYR A 52 -9.91 -9.54 -22.78
CA TYR A 52 -10.15 -8.33 -21.99
C TYR A 52 -10.45 -8.66 -20.54
N ALA A 53 -11.40 -9.56 -20.28
CA ALA A 53 -11.78 -9.99 -18.93
C ALA A 53 -10.57 -10.54 -18.16
N ALA A 54 -9.81 -11.45 -18.77
CA ALA A 54 -8.61 -12.03 -18.17
C ALA A 54 -7.53 -10.96 -17.87
N THR A 55 -7.37 -9.99 -18.77
CA THR A 55 -6.42 -8.87 -18.58
C THR A 55 -6.84 -7.98 -17.40
N MET A 56 -8.13 -7.63 -17.31
CA MET A 56 -8.66 -6.82 -16.20
C MET A 56 -8.53 -7.55 -14.86
N GLU A 57 -8.78 -8.86 -14.83
CA GLU A 57 -8.58 -9.68 -13.64
C GLU A 57 -7.11 -9.69 -13.20
N SER A 58 -6.18 -9.92 -14.14
CA SER A 58 -4.75 -9.93 -13.84
C SER A 58 -4.27 -8.56 -13.34
N LEU A 59 -4.77 -7.47 -13.93
CA LEU A 59 -4.45 -6.12 -13.50
C LEU A 59 -4.98 -5.84 -12.09
N ALA A 60 -6.22 -6.22 -11.80
CA ALA A 60 -6.81 -6.08 -10.47
C ALA A 60 -5.99 -6.82 -9.39
N LYS A 61 -5.55 -8.06 -9.67
CA LYS A 61 -4.67 -8.83 -8.77
C LYS A 61 -3.33 -8.14 -8.54
N GLY A 62 -2.72 -7.58 -9.59
CA GLY A 62 -1.47 -6.83 -9.49
C GLY A 62 -1.60 -5.59 -8.60
N ILE A 63 -2.71 -4.87 -8.72
CA ILE A 63 -2.98 -3.70 -7.88
C ILE A 63 -3.28 -4.09 -6.44
N ASP A 64 -4.05 -5.16 -6.19
CA ASP A 64 -4.30 -5.69 -4.84
C ASP A 64 -2.96 -6.07 -4.16
N ALA A 65 -2.02 -6.70 -4.89
CA ALA A 65 -0.69 -7.02 -4.37
C ALA A 65 0.13 -5.76 -4.04
N TRP A 66 0.09 -4.75 -4.91
CA TRP A 66 0.78 -3.47 -4.67
C TRP A 66 0.17 -2.71 -3.49
N GLN A 67 -1.16 -2.73 -3.33
CA GLN A 67 -1.84 -2.18 -2.17
C GLN A 67 -1.33 -2.84 -0.89
N ALA A 68 -1.30 -4.18 -0.85
CA ALA A 68 -0.83 -4.93 0.32
C ALA A 68 0.63 -4.59 0.66
N GLY A 69 1.52 -4.53 -0.34
CA GLY A 69 2.92 -4.15 -0.15
C GLY A 69 3.07 -2.71 0.38
N SER A 70 2.27 -1.77 -0.14
CA SER A 70 2.28 -0.38 0.31
C SER A 70 1.84 -0.27 1.78
N ARG A 71 0.81 -1.01 2.21
CA ARG A 71 0.39 -1.05 3.63
C ARG A 71 1.46 -1.64 4.54
N ALA A 72 2.12 -2.71 4.11
CA ALA A 72 3.19 -3.33 4.87
C ALA A 72 4.37 -2.36 5.07
N CYS A 73 4.80 -1.68 4.01
CA CYS A 73 5.83 -0.64 4.07
C CYS A 73 5.43 0.51 5.01
N GLY A 74 4.19 1.03 4.87
CA GLY A 74 3.68 2.10 5.73
C GLY A 74 3.69 1.72 7.21
N THR A 75 3.16 0.55 7.53
CA THR A 75 3.11 0.00 8.91
C THR A 75 4.51 -0.19 9.50
N GLY A 76 5.46 -0.72 8.71
CA GLY A 76 6.83 -0.93 9.13
C GLY A 76 7.55 0.39 9.48
N LEU A 77 7.38 1.42 8.65
CA LEU A 77 7.95 2.75 8.90
C LEU A 77 7.33 3.40 10.14
N THR A 78 6.01 3.39 10.29
CA THR A 78 5.33 3.93 11.48
C THR A 78 5.74 3.21 12.77
N THR A 79 5.89 1.89 12.72
CA THR A 79 6.36 1.09 13.87
C THR A 79 7.81 1.45 14.22
N SER A 80 8.67 1.57 13.22
CA SER A 80 10.08 1.97 13.40
C SER A 80 10.18 3.36 14.05
N ALA A 81 9.45 4.35 13.53
CA ALA A 81 9.41 5.70 14.12
C ALA A 81 8.95 5.69 15.58
N SER A 82 7.94 4.87 15.91
CA SER A 82 7.40 4.74 17.26
C SER A 82 8.41 4.10 18.23
N ALA A 83 9.14 3.09 17.78
CA ALA A 83 10.19 2.45 18.56
C ALA A 83 11.36 3.39 18.86
N HIS A 84 11.77 4.20 17.88
CA HIS A 84 12.79 5.23 18.07
C HIS A 84 12.37 6.27 19.09
N LYS A 85 11.15 6.79 19.01
CA LYS A 85 10.63 7.75 19.99
C LYS A 85 10.61 7.18 21.41
N THR A 86 10.15 5.94 21.58
CA THR A 86 10.12 5.27 22.89
C THR A 86 11.53 5.10 23.48
N THR A 87 12.50 4.76 22.63
CA THR A 87 13.90 4.61 23.03
C THR A 87 14.50 5.96 23.46
N ASP A 88 14.23 7.02 22.70
CA ASP A 88 14.69 8.37 23.01
C ASP A 88 14.06 8.89 24.32
N ASP A 89 12.75 8.69 24.52
CA ASP A 89 12.04 9.11 25.75
C ASP A 89 12.56 8.35 26.99
N SER A 90 12.79 7.04 26.85
CA SER A 90 13.35 6.21 27.94
C SER A 90 14.80 6.60 28.26
N GLY A 91 15.60 6.88 27.23
CA GLY A 91 16.97 7.36 27.39
C GLY A 91 17.02 8.74 28.05
N ALA A 92 16.12 9.66 27.66
CA ALA A 92 16.01 10.97 28.28
C ALA A 92 15.66 10.86 29.77
N ALA A 93 14.67 10.05 30.13
CA ALA A 93 14.27 9.81 31.52
C ALA A 93 15.43 9.24 32.37
N ALA A 94 16.23 8.33 31.80
CA ALA A 94 17.41 7.78 32.48
C ALA A 94 18.51 8.82 32.71
N VAL A 95 18.68 9.79 31.80
CA VAL A 95 19.67 10.88 31.92
C VAL A 95 19.21 11.96 32.89
N THR A 96 17.92 12.30 32.90
CA THR A 96 17.39 13.35 33.79
C THR A 96 17.25 12.88 35.24
N GLY A 97 17.38 11.58 35.50
CA GLY A 97 17.17 10.98 36.82
C GLY A 97 15.69 10.99 37.17
N ALA A 98 15.09 9.82 37.29
CA ALA A 98 13.74 9.66 37.82
C ALA A 98 13.66 10.09 39.29
#